data_AF-A0A7X6UQB8-F1
#
_entry.id   AF-A0A7X6UQB8-F1
#
_cell.length_a   1.000
_cell.length_b   1.000
_cell.length_c   1.000
_cell.angle_alpha   90.00
_cell.angle_beta   90.00
_cell.angle_gamma   90.00
#
_symmetry.space_group_name_H-M   'P 1'
#
loop_
_entity.id
_entity.type
_entity.pdbx_description
1 polymer ?
#
loop_
_entity_poly.entity_id
_entity_poly.type
_entity_poly.pdbx_seq_one_letter_code
_entity_poly.pdbx_strand_id
1 'polypeptide(L)'
;MGFFDFFRRKDVLPELPNPQDTVCVADIASFQEAPNAKKGVRVTPRDNFNALKNIAVFAEREEIKIIAVVTGRELQEVENGKDYRGVTTFYCETPEDAQKKVLQMAGKYAKKQPVILTGDPDLEQMALAKGFSCMRPSTFKKSGSPERREPQPQRRKQNPNARKRTGERPKKRPDITVQEQEDTGILSLIDPV
;
A
#
# COMPACT_ATOMS: atom_id res chain seq x y z
N MET A 1 -15.92 -9.83 -8.36
CA MET A 1 -15.14 -9.26 -9.47
C MET A 1 -13.70 -9.56 -9.14
N GLY A 2 -13.17 -10.65 -9.69
CA GLY A 2 -11.83 -11.16 -9.35
C GLY A 2 -10.72 -10.34 -10.04
N PHE A 3 -9.47 -10.56 -9.63
CA PHE A 3 -8.27 -10.04 -10.28
C PHE A 3 -8.39 -10.08 -11.82
N PHE A 4 -8.87 -11.20 -12.37
CA PHE A 4 -9.09 -11.42 -13.79
C PHE A 4 -10.16 -10.55 -14.46
N ASP A 5 -11.22 -10.13 -13.77
CA ASP A 5 -12.26 -9.26 -14.34
C ASP A 5 -11.75 -7.82 -14.57
N PHE A 6 -10.76 -7.38 -13.78
CA PHE A 6 -10.13 -6.07 -13.97
C PHE A 6 -9.33 -6.03 -15.27
N PHE A 7 -8.63 -7.12 -15.60
CA PHE A 7 -7.92 -7.29 -16.87
C PHE A 7 -8.83 -7.55 -18.08
N ARG A 8 -10.11 -7.87 -17.86
CA ARG A 8 -11.10 -8.16 -18.91
C ARG A 8 -11.94 -6.95 -19.36
N ARG A 9 -11.67 -5.76 -18.82
CA ARG A 9 -12.31 -4.53 -19.32
C ARG A 9 -11.69 -4.17 -20.67
N LYS A 10 -12.49 -4.29 -21.73
CA LYS A 10 -12.15 -3.99 -23.13
C LYS A 10 -11.52 -2.61 -23.39
N ASP A 11 -11.56 -1.73 -22.40
CA ASP A 11 -11.19 -0.32 -22.54
C ASP A 11 -9.80 0.02 -21.97
N VAL A 12 -9.07 -0.94 -21.34
CA VAL A 12 -7.82 -0.63 -20.62
C VAL A 12 -6.59 -1.40 -21.10
N LEU A 13 -6.70 -2.65 -21.56
CA LEU A 13 -5.59 -3.40 -22.16
C LEU A 13 -6.13 -4.46 -23.14
N PRO A 14 -5.42 -4.80 -24.23
CA PRO A 14 -5.78 -5.94 -25.08
C PRO A 14 -5.85 -7.21 -24.22
N GLU A 15 -6.85 -8.05 -24.50
CA GLU A 15 -7.17 -9.26 -23.74
C GLU A 15 -5.89 -10.07 -23.44
N LEU A 16 -5.46 -10.07 -22.17
CA LEU A 16 -4.28 -10.84 -21.80
C LEU A 16 -4.55 -12.32 -22.07
N PRO A 17 -3.58 -13.05 -22.65
CA PRO A 17 -3.68 -14.48 -22.79
C PRO A 17 -3.91 -15.15 -21.43
N ASN A 18 -4.45 -16.36 -21.45
CA ASN A 18 -4.80 -17.18 -20.27
C ASN A 18 -3.87 -16.91 -19.04
N PRO A 19 -4.39 -16.67 -17.82
CA PRO A 19 -3.62 -16.41 -16.60
C PRO A 19 -2.30 -17.17 -16.46
N GLN A 20 -2.37 -18.48 -16.71
CA GLN A 20 -1.26 -19.43 -16.57
C GLN A 20 -0.16 -19.24 -17.63
N ASP A 21 -0.46 -18.52 -18.72
CA ASP A 21 0.46 -18.17 -19.79
C ASP A 21 1.00 -16.73 -19.69
N THR A 22 0.42 -15.90 -18.81
CA THR A 22 0.85 -14.51 -18.62
C THR A 22 2.16 -14.46 -17.83
N VAL A 23 3.14 -13.75 -18.38
CA VAL A 23 4.42 -13.50 -17.71
C VAL A 23 4.45 -12.07 -17.20
N CYS A 24 4.64 -11.89 -15.90
CA CYS A 24 4.84 -10.59 -15.30
C CYS A 24 6.34 -10.35 -15.02
N VAL A 25 6.84 -9.16 -15.33
CA VAL A 25 8.20 -8.74 -14.96
C VAL A 25 8.08 -7.60 -13.96
N ALA A 26 8.49 -7.84 -12.72
CA ALA A 26 8.32 -6.91 -11.62
C ALA A 26 9.63 -6.20 -11.26
N ASP A 27 9.60 -4.86 -11.25
CA ASP A 27 10.61 -4.06 -10.58
C ASP A 27 10.32 -4.03 -9.08
N ILE A 28 11.13 -4.73 -8.29
CA ILE A 28 10.92 -4.91 -6.84
C ILE A 28 11.08 -3.61 -6.07
N ALA A 29 11.90 -2.67 -6.55
CA ALA A 29 12.08 -1.38 -5.88
C ALA A 29 10.74 -0.65 -5.72
N SER A 30 9.88 -0.79 -6.73
CA SER A 30 8.54 -0.19 -6.75
C SER A 30 7.53 -0.82 -5.77
N PHE A 31 7.82 -1.99 -5.20
CA PHE A 31 6.91 -2.71 -4.28
C PHE A 31 7.19 -2.48 -2.79
N GLN A 32 8.29 -1.79 -2.48
CA GLN A 32 8.74 -1.54 -1.13
C GLN A 32 7.76 -0.60 -0.41
N GLU A 33 7.29 -1.03 0.77
CA GLU A 33 6.37 -0.26 1.62
C GLU A 33 7.16 0.68 2.52
N ALA A 34 7.86 1.65 1.94
CA ALA A 34 8.45 2.72 2.73
C ALA A 34 7.35 3.77 3.02
N PRO A 35 7.05 4.09 4.31
CA PRO A 35 5.95 5.00 4.66
C PRO A 35 6.16 6.45 4.18
N ASN A 36 7.33 6.80 3.66
CA ASN A 36 7.56 7.95 2.81
C ASN A 36 8.84 7.64 2.04
N ALA A 37 8.75 7.33 0.75
CA ALA A 37 9.90 7.35 -0.15
C ALA A 37 10.39 8.82 -0.31
N LYS A 38 10.87 9.42 0.77
CA LYS A 38 11.68 10.64 0.69
C LYS A 38 12.92 10.25 -0.10
N LYS A 39 13.18 10.96 -1.21
CA LYS A 39 14.41 10.84 -2.00
C LYS A 39 15.61 10.70 -1.04
N GLY A 40 16.30 9.55 -1.09
CA GLY A 40 17.53 9.32 -0.33
C GLY A 40 17.46 8.27 0.80
N VAL A 41 16.30 7.66 1.09
CA VAL A 41 16.28 6.50 2.01
C VAL A 41 16.93 5.30 1.32
N ARG A 42 18.03 4.80 1.88
CA ARG A 42 18.68 3.57 1.40
C ARG A 42 17.74 2.39 1.60
N VAL A 43 17.36 1.75 0.50
CA VAL A 43 16.68 0.47 0.49
C VAL A 43 17.53 -0.55 1.25
N THR A 44 16.94 -1.23 2.24
CA THR A 44 17.63 -2.29 2.96
C THR A 44 17.41 -3.65 2.27
N PRO A 45 18.34 -4.62 2.40
CA PRO A 45 18.12 -5.99 1.91
C PRO A 45 16.85 -6.62 2.48
N ARG A 46 16.47 -6.26 3.71
CA ARG A 46 15.23 -6.71 4.35
C ARG A 46 13.98 -6.20 3.62
N ASP A 47 13.99 -4.95 3.13
CA ASP A 47 12.86 -4.39 2.38
C ASP A 47 12.68 -5.11 1.04
N ASN A 48 13.79 -5.40 0.35
CA ASN A 48 13.79 -6.22 -0.86
C ASN A 48 13.22 -7.62 -0.60
N PHE A 49 13.65 -8.27 0.48
CA PHE A 49 13.14 -9.59 0.84
C PHE A 49 11.65 -9.59 1.18
N ASN A 50 11.19 -8.59 1.94
CA ASN A 50 9.76 -8.45 2.26
C ASN A 50 8.91 -8.24 0.99
N ALA A 51 9.37 -7.39 0.08
CA ALA A 51 8.70 -7.16 -1.20
C ALA A 51 8.66 -8.44 -2.06
N LEU A 52 9.78 -9.18 -2.14
CA LEU A 52 9.88 -10.44 -2.85
C LEU A 52 8.94 -11.50 -2.26
N LYS A 53 8.89 -11.62 -0.93
CA LYS A 53 7.98 -12.55 -0.23
C LYS A 53 6.52 -12.25 -0.54
N ASN A 54 6.12 -10.97 -0.53
CA ASN A 54 4.75 -10.58 -0.84
C ASN A 54 4.37 -10.91 -2.29
N ILE A 55 5.30 -10.71 -3.24
CA ILE A 55 5.09 -11.06 -4.65
C ILE A 55 5.04 -12.57 -4.84
N ALA A 56 5.86 -13.33 -4.14
CA ALA A 56 5.83 -14.79 -4.21
C ALA A 56 4.50 -15.37 -3.73
N VAL A 57 3.97 -14.89 -2.60
CA VAL A 57 2.64 -15.29 -2.11
C VAL A 57 1.55 -14.97 -3.14
N PHE A 58 1.66 -13.82 -3.81
CA PHE A 58 0.73 -13.45 -4.85
C PHE A 58 0.87 -14.36 -6.09
N ALA A 59 2.10 -14.62 -6.55
CA ALA A 59 2.38 -15.47 -7.70
C ALA A 59 1.83 -16.88 -7.51
N GLU A 60 2.03 -17.44 -6.32
CA GLU A 60 1.52 -18.75 -5.92
C GLU A 60 -0.01 -18.77 -5.91
N ARG A 61 -0.66 -17.76 -5.32
CA ARG A 61 -2.12 -17.72 -5.20
C ARG A 61 -2.83 -17.54 -6.54
N GLU A 62 -2.28 -16.75 -7.45
CA GLU A 62 -2.89 -16.47 -8.75
C GLU A 62 -2.40 -17.40 -9.86
N GLU A 63 -1.47 -18.31 -9.56
CA GLU A 63 -0.81 -19.19 -10.54
C GLU A 63 -0.15 -18.43 -11.70
N ILE A 64 0.46 -17.26 -11.40
CA ILE A 64 1.07 -16.38 -12.41
C ILE A 64 2.60 -16.53 -12.38
N LYS A 65 3.21 -16.62 -13.54
CA LYS A 65 4.68 -16.60 -13.66
C LYS A 65 5.20 -15.18 -13.47
N ILE A 66 5.97 -14.96 -12.40
CA ILE A 66 6.60 -13.66 -12.11
C ILE A 66 8.12 -13.75 -12.19
N ILE A 67 8.72 -12.75 -12.83
CA ILE A 67 10.16 -12.51 -12.87
C ILE A 67 10.43 -11.24 -12.07
N ALA A 68 11.13 -11.37 -10.95
CA ALA A 68 11.48 -10.27 -10.06
C ALA A 68 12.86 -9.71 -10.41
N VAL A 69 12.96 -8.39 -10.61
CA VAL A 69 14.23 -7.68 -10.74
C VAL A 69 14.45 -6.83 -9.49
N VAL A 70 15.50 -7.14 -8.75
CA VAL A 70 15.85 -6.52 -7.47
C VAL A 70 17.07 -5.62 -7.66
N THR A 71 16.97 -4.37 -7.20
CA THR A 71 18.13 -3.48 -7.11
C THR A 71 18.84 -3.67 -5.77
N GLY A 72 20.15 -3.91 -5.81
CA GLY A 72 21.01 -4.13 -4.65
C GLY A 72 21.70 -5.50 -4.68
N ARG A 73 22.31 -5.85 -3.54
CA ARG A 73 23.02 -7.13 -3.37
C ARG A 73 22.04 -8.31 -3.35
N GLU A 74 22.54 -9.46 -3.76
CA GLU A 74 21.83 -10.73 -3.65
C GLU A 74 21.40 -10.99 -2.20
N LEU A 75 20.20 -11.55 -2.03
CA LEU A 75 19.71 -11.98 -0.74
C LEU A 75 20.35 -13.34 -0.44
N GLN A 76 20.83 -13.55 0.79
CA GLN A 76 21.48 -14.82 1.17
C GLN A 76 20.61 -16.06 0.90
N GLU A 77 19.28 -15.88 0.92
CA GLU A 77 18.30 -16.94 0.69
C GLU A 77 18.02 -17.20 -0.80
N VAL A 78 18.38 -16.29 -1.70
CA VAL A 78 18.03 -16.34 -3.13
C VAL A 78 19.15 -15.76 -3.99
N GLU A 79 19.90 -16.63 -4.65
CA GLU A 79 20.94 -16.24 -5.62
C GLU A 79 20.35 -15.67 -6.91
N ASN A 80 21.17 -14.92 -7.65
CA ASN A 80 20.80 -14.36 -8.95
C ASN A 80 20.45 -15.43 -10.00
N GLY A 81 19.32 -15.25 -10.66
CA GLY A 81 18.77 -16.15 -11.67
C GLY A 81 18.08 -17.39 -11.12
N LYS A 82 18.01 -17.57 -9.79
CA LYS A 82 17.30 -18.68 -9.17
C LYS A 82 15.85 -18.34 -8.85
N ASP A 83 15.06 -19.39 -8.65
CA ASP A 83 13.66 -19.28 -8.28
C ASP A 83 13.50 -19.22 -6.76
N TYR A 84 12.66 -18.30 -6.31
CA TYR A 84 12.16 -18.21 -4.94
C TYR A 84 10.66 -18.42 -4.95
N ARG A 85 10.19 -19.57 -4.45
CA ARG A 85 8.75 -19.90 -4.37
C ARG A 85 8.00 -19.65 -5.69
N GLY A 86 8.58 -20.10 -6.81
CA GLY A 86 7.99 -19.92 -8.15
C GLY A 86 8.25 -18.58 -8.83
N VAL A 87 9.00 -17.67 -8.19
CA VAL A 87 9.39 -16.36 -8.76
C VAL A 87 10.87 -16.38 -9.13
N THR A 88 11.19 -16.21 -10.41
CA THR A 88 12.59 -16.12 -10.87
C THR A 88 13.16 -14.75 -10.50
N THR A 89 14.26 -14.71 -9.76
CA THR A 89 14.82 -13.47 -9.22
C THR A 89 16.12 -13.07 -9.93
N PHE A 90 16.26 -11.81 -10.32
CA PHE A 90 17.49 -11.23 -10.86
C PHE A 90 17.93 -10.03 -10.03
N TYR A 91 19.24 -9.91 -9.80
CA TYR A 91 19.81 -8.77 -9.07
C TYR A 91 20.59 -7.84 -9.99
N CYS A 92 20.55 -6.55 -9.68
CA CYS A 92 21.25 -5.48 -10.39
C CYS A 92 21.83 -4.50 -9.36
N GLU A 93 23.02 -3.96 -9.61
CA GLU A 93 23.68 -3.06 -8.65
C GLU A 93 23.05 -1.67 -8.60
N THR A 94 22.60 -1.18 -9.76
CA THR A 94 22.04 0.17 -9.93
C THR A 94 20.59 0.14 -10.40
N PRO A 95 19.79 1.19 -10.10
CA PRO A 95 18.44 1.32 -10.63
C PRO A 95 18.40 1.31 -12.17
N GLU A 96 19.37 1.95 -12.82
CA GLU A 96 19.45 2.02 -14.28
C GLU A 96 19.69 0.62 -14.90
N ASP A 97 20.51 -0.20 -14.26
CA ASP A 97 20.72 -1.58 -14.70
C ASP A 97 19.48 -2.44 -14.44
N ALA A 98 18.77 -2.21 -13.33
CA ALA A 98 17.49 -2.85 -13.07
C ALA A 98 16.45 -2.51 -14.15
N GLN A 99 16.32 -1.24 -14.54
CA GLN A 99 15.45 -0.82 -15.64
C GLN A 99 15.78 -1.55 -16.95
N LYS A 100 17.07 -1.58 -17.32
CA LYS A 100 17.53 -2.32 -18.51
C LYS A 100 17.22 -3.80 -18.41
N LYS A 101 17.41 -4.41 -17.24
CA LYS A 101 17.14 -5.82 -16.98
C LYS A 101 15.65 -6.14 -17.08
N VAL A 102 14.78 -5.30 -16.54
CA VAL A 102 13.31 -5.43 -16.67
C VAL A 102 12.92 -5.46 -18.16
N LEU A 103 13.39 -4.48 -18.94
CA LEU A 103 13.11 -4.42 -20.38
C LEU A 103 13.71 -5.61 -21.14
N GLN A 104 14.92 -6.06 -20.76
CA GLN A 104 15.55 -7.24 -21.34
C GLN A 104 14.71 -8.50 -21.09
N MET A 105 14.25 -8.69 -19.86
CA MET A 105 13.42 -9.85 -19.50
C MET A 105 12.06 -9.78 -20.19
N ALA A 106 11.41 -8.61 -20.23
CA ALA A 106 10.18 -8.43 -21.00
C ALA A 106 10.39 -8.78 -22.50
N GLY A 107 11.50 -8.34 -23.09
CA GLY A 107 11.86 -8.69 -24.47
C GLY A 107 11.98 -10.20 -24.72
N LYS A 108 12.57 -10.96 -23.80
CA LYS A 108 12.67 -12.43 -23.90
C LYS A 108 11.30 -13.12 -23.94
N TYR A 109 10.29 -12.50 -23.33
CA TYR A 109 8.93 -13.02 -23.28
C TYR A 109 7.95 -12.27 -24.19
N ALA A 110 8.42 -11.43 -25.11
CA ALA A 110 7.57 -10.56 -25.94
C ALA A 110 6.42 -11.31 -26.65
N LYS A 111 6.65 -12.56 -27.09
CA LYS A 111 5.62 -13.42 -27.70
C LYS A 111 4.44 -13.74 -26.78
N LYS A 112 4.67 -13.71 -25.46
CA LYS A 112 3.66 -13.93 -24.41
C LYS A 112 3.04 -12.62 -23.90
N GLN A 113 3.34 -11.48 -24.54
CA GLN A 113 2.82 -10.16 -24.18
C GLN A 113 2.97 -9.86 -22.68
N PRO A 114 4.21 -9.77 -22.17
CA PRO A 114 4.44 -9.67 -20.73
C PRO A 114 3.97 -8.32 -20.19
N VAL A 115 3.51 -8.34 -18.94
CA VAL A 115 3.12 -7.14 -18.21
C VAL A 115 4.27 -6.70 -17.31
N ILE A 116 4.71 -5.46 -17.44
CA ILE A 116 5.73 -4.88 -16.57
C ILE A 116 5.06 -4.27 -15.35
N LEU A 117 5.48 -4.69 -14.16
CA LEU A 117 4.99 -4.14 -12.89
C LEU A 117 6.02 -3.14 -12.37
N THR A 118 5.71 -1.84 -12.46
CA THR A 118 6.64 -0.78 -12.01
C THR A 118 5.91 0.48 -11.55
N GLY A 119 6.45 1.13 -10.53
CA GLY A 119 6.09 2.45 -10.02
C GLY A 119 7.01 3.57 -10.53
N ASP A 120 8.05 3.22 -11.30
CA ASP A 120 9.01 4.15 -11.89
C ASP A 120 8.42 4.77 -13.18
N PRO A 121 8.29 6.10 -13.28
CA PRO A 121 7.77 6.77 -14.47
C PRO A 121 8.68 6.65 -15.69
N ASP A 122 10.00 6.63 -15.50
CA ASP A 122 10.97 6.57 -16.61
C ASP A 122 10.94 5.17 -17.23
N LEU A 123 10.90 4.13 -16.38
CA LEU A 123 10.76 2.75 -16.84
C LEU A 123 9.43 2.50 -17.55
N GLU A 124 8.33 3.07 -17.04
CA GLU A 124 7.02 2.98 -17.68
C GLU A 124 7.04 3.63 -19.07
N GLN A 125 7.60 4.82 -19.22
CA GLN A 125 7.71 5.49 -20.52
C GLN A 125 8.54 4.65 -21.51
N MET A 126 9.68 4.12 -21.08
CA MET A 126 10.52 3.25 -21.92
C MET A 126 9.82 1.95 -22.32
N ALA A 127 9.04 1.36 -21.42
CA ALA A 127 8.28 0.15 -21.66
C ALA A 127 7.15 0.36 -22.68
N LEU A 128 6.38 1.44 -22.51
CA LEU A 128 5.31 1.82 -23.43
C LEU A 128 5.85 2.14 -24.83
N ALA A 129 6.99 2.84 -24.92
CA ALA A 129 7.66 3.11 -26.20
C ALA A 129 8.09 1.84 -26.95
N LYS A 130 8.31 0.73 -26.22
CA LYS A 130 8.63 -0.60 -26.77
C LYS A 130 7.39 -1.47 -27.01
N GLY A 131 6.18 -0.97 -26.75
CA GLY A 131 4.93 -1.69 -26.93
C GLY A 131 4.59 -2.67 -25.81
N PHE A 132 5.22 -2.58 -24.65
CA PHE A 132 4.88 -3.41 -23.50
C PHE A 132 3.73 -2.80 -22.69
N SER A 133 2.91 -3.65 -22.08
CA SER A 133 1.89 -3.23 -21.12
C SER A 133 2.52 -2.97 -19.75
N CYS A 134 2.07 -1.94 -19.05
CA CYS A 134 2.56 -1.58 -17.72
C CYS A 134 1.43 -1.59 -16.69
N MET A 135 1.76 -1.94 -15.44
CA MET A 135 0.87 -1.87 -14.30
C MET A 135 1.60 -1.34 -13.06
N ARG A 136 0.95 -0.42 -12.33
CA ARG A 136 1.47 0.08 -11.06
C ARG A 136 1.34 -0.99 -9.95
N PRO A 137 2.35 -1.12 -9.06
CA PRO A 137 2.29 -2.00 -7.88
C PRO A 137 1.07 -1.78 -7.00
N SER A 138 0.59 -0.52 -6.88
CA SER A 138 -0.60 -0.18 -6.12
C SER A 138 -1.88 -0.78 -6.71
N THR A 139 -1.97 -0.85 -8.05
CA THR A 139 -3.06 -1.51 -8.76
C THR A 139 -2.98 -3.02 -8.56
N PHE A 140 -1.78 -3.58 -8.71
CA PHE A 140 -1.50 -5.00 -8.51
C PHE A 140 -1.88 -5.49 -7.10
N LYS A 141 -1.50 -4.75 -6.06
CA LYS A 141 -1.86 -5.06 -4.66
C LYS A 141 -3.37 -5.04 -4.44
N LYS A 142 -4.09 -4.03 -4.99
CA LYS A 142 -5.55 -3.92 -4.86
C LYS A 142 -6.30 -5.05 -5.54
N SER A 143 -5.83 -5.48 -6.70
CA SER A 143 -6.46 -6.58 -7.43
C SER A 143 -6.27 -7.94 -6.74
N GLY A 144 -5.26 -8.06 -5.87
CA GLY A 144 -4.95 -9.26 -5.12
C GLY A 144 -5.56 -9.34 -3.71
N SER A 145 -6.34 -8.39 -3.23
CA SER A 145 -7.00 -8.56 -1.92
C SER A 145 -8.44 -9.02 -2.15
N PRO A 146 -8.86 -10.23 -1.71
CA PRO A 146 -10.28 -10.60 -1.65
C PRO A 146 -11.02 -9.86 -0.53
N GLU A 147 -10.47 -8.75 -0.03
CA GLU A 147 -11.03 -8.03 1.11
C GLU A 147 -12.39 -7.44 0.72
N ARG A 148 -13.40 -8.07 1.32
CA ARG A 148 -14.74 -7.54 1.56
C ARG A 148 -14.67 -6.02 1.64
N ARG A 149 -15.57 -5.36 0.90
CA ARG A 149 -15.93 -3.97 1.14
C ARG A 149 -16.50 -3.85 2.55
N GLU A 150 -15.66 -3.88 3.57
CA GLU A 150 -16.05 -3.35 4.87
C GLU A 150 -16.10 -1.83 4.68
N PRO A 151 -17.28 -1.21 4.85
CA PRO A 151 -17.37 0.24 4.79
C PRO A 151 -16.45 0.78 5.89
N GLN A 152 -15.42 1.54 5.50
CA GLN A 152 -14.68 2.36 6.44
C GLN A 152 -15.71 3.13 7.29
N PRO A 153 -15.69 3.02 8.63
CA PRO A 153 -16.48 3.90 9.46
C PRO A 153 -15.93 5.31 9.18
N GLN A 154 -16.70 6.11 8.46
CA GLN A 154 -16.48 7.55 8.38
C GLN A 154 -16.35 8.02 9.83
N ARG A 155 -15.16 8.47 10.20
CA ARG A 155 -14.93 9.27 11.41
C ARG A 155 -15.84 10.49 11.31
N ARG A 156 -17.08 10.34 11.77
CA ARG A 156 -17.98 11.44 12.09
C ARG A 156 -17.23 12.26 13.13
N LYS A 157 -16.72 13.42 12.71
CA LYS A 157 -16.30 14.51 13.60
C LYS A 157 -17.46 14.75 14.57
N GLN A 158 -17.34 14.22 15.80
CA GLN A 158 -18.28 14.53 16.86
C GLN A 158 -18.06 15.98 17.24
N ASN A 159 -19.06 16.80 16.94
CA ASN A 159 -19.16 18.18 17.38
C ASN A 159 -19.47 18.16 18.90
N PRO A 160 -18.62 18.71 19.79
CA PRO A 160 -18.77 18.53 21.25
C PRO A 160 -19.96 19.26 21.91
N ASN A 161 -20.76 20.02 21.16
CA ASN A 161 -21.65 21.04 21.76
C ASN A 161 -23.16 20.71 21.78
N ALA A 162 -23.56 19.45 21.63
CA ALA A 162 -24.98 19.09 21.64
C ALA A 162 -25.31 18.07 22.74
N ARG A 163 -25.59 18.55 23.96
CA ARG A 163 -26.74 18.10 24.78
C ARG A 163 -26.82 18.85 26.11
N LYS A 164 -27.66 19.87 26.14
CA LYS A 164 -28.34 20.36 27.34
C LYS A 164 -29.76 19.76 27.39
N ARG A 165 -30.13 19.31 28.60
CA ARG A 165 -31.48 19.33 29.23
C ARG A 165 -32.56 18.34 28.76
N THR A 166 -32.83 17.38 29.66
CA THR A 166 -34.14 16.89 30.18
C THR A 166 -33.80 15.74 31.14
N GLY A 167 -34.10 15.68 32.44
CA GLY A 167 -35.08 16.35 33.28
C GLY A 167 -36.03 15.30 33.86
N GLU A 168 -35.66 14.59 34.95
CA GLU A 168 -36.60 13.95 35.91
C GLU A 168 -35.88 13.53 37.23
N ARG A 169 -36.52 13.84 38.37
CA ARG A 169 -36.13 13.68 39.80
C ARG A 169 -37.13 12.67 40.43
N PRO A 170 -37.15 12.28 41.74
CA PRO A 170 -36.17 12.24 42.85
C PRO A 170 -36.23 10.90 43.69
N LYS A 171 -35.39 10.76 44.75
CA LYS A 171 -35.54 10.04 46.08
C LYS A 171 -34.13 9.63 46.56
N LYS A 172 -33.61 9.84 47.78
CA LYS A 172 -34.09 10.04 49.16
C LYS A 172 -32.96 10.76 49.97
N ARG A 173 -33.32 11.63 50.94
CA ARG A 173 -32.48 12.06 52.10
C ARG A 173 -32.54 10.97 53.20
N PRO A 174 -31.72 10.96 54.30
CA PRO A 174 -30.95 12.03 54.96
C PRO A 174 -29.45 11.63 55.20
N ASP A 175 -28.50 12.41 55.74
CA ASP A 175 -28.47 13.07 57.05
C ASP A 175 -27.50 14.27 57.14
N ILE A 176 -27.69 15.00 58.24
CA ILE A 176 -27.26 16.34 58.61
C ILE A 176 -25.77 16.42 59.00
N THR A 177 -25.08 17.53 58.67
CA THR A 177 -24.28 18.31 59.65
C THR A 177 -24.22 19.76 59.18
N VAL A 178 -24.74 20.64 60.03
CA VAL A 178 -24.73 22.09 59.92
C VAL A 178 -23.40 22.60 60.47
N GLN A 179 -22.73 23.49 59.73
CA GLN A 179 -21.97 24.57 60.34
C GLN A 179 -22.28 25.85 59.55
N GLU A 180 -23.14 26.66 60.15
CA GLU A 180 -23.24 28.09 59.89
C GLU A 180 -21.94 28.73 60.34
N GLN A 181 -21.38 29.63 59.53
CA GLN A 181 -21.04 30.94 60.04
C GLN A 181 -20.97 31.96 58.91
N GLU A 182 -21.87 32.92 59.05
CA GLU A 182 -21.90 34.24 58.46
C GLU A 182 -20.55 34.94 58.71
N ASP A 183 -20.06 35.74 57.77
CA ASP A 183 -20.31 37.18 57.85
C ASP A 183 -19.35 37.98 56.95
N THR A 184 -19.96 39.00 56.34
CA THR A 184 -19.37 40.30 55.99
C THR A 184 -18.19 40.38 55.02
N GLY A 185 -18.43 41.04 53.89
CA GLY A 185 -17.33 41.52 53.05
C GLY A 185 -17.74 42.16 51.73
N ILE A 186 -18.77 43.03 51.73
CA ILE A 186 -18.94 44.00 50.64
C ILE A 186 -17.89 45.08 50.85
N LEU A 187 -16.87 45.13 49.99
CA LEU A 187 -15.95 46.25 49.72
C LEU A 187 -15.07 45.74 48.58
N SER A 188 -14.94 46.32 47.39
CA SER A 188 -15.23 47.64 46.82
C SER A 188 -15.12 47.45 45.30
N LEU A 189 -16.11 47.87 44.49
CA LEU A 189 -16.00 49.06 43.61
C LEU A 189 -14.56 49.34 43.12
N ILE A 190 -14.24 49.11 41.84
CA ILE A 190 -14.35 50.07 40.71
C ILE A 190 -13.35 51.22 40.94
N ASP A 191 -12.13 51.14 40.41
CA ASP A 191 -11.63 51.63 39.08
C ASP A 191 -10.62 52.77 39.36
N PRO A 192 -9.91 53.43 38.41
CA PRO A 192 -9.76 53.23 36.95
C PRO A 192 -8.29 53.31 36.44
N VAL A 193 -8.12 52.96 35.15
CA VAL A 193 -7.13 53.46 34.14
C VAL A 193 -5.63 53.43 34.47
#